data_AF-D5G7T1-F1
#
_entry.id   AF-D5G7T1-F1
#
_cell.length_a   1.000
_cell.length_b   1.000
_cell.length_c   1.000
_cell.angle_alpha   90.00
_cell.angle_beta   90.00
_cell.angle_gamma   90.00
#
_symmetry.space_group_name_H-M   'P 1'
#
loop_
_entity.id
_entity.type
_entity.pdbx_description
1 polymer ?
#
loop_
_entity_poly.entity_id
_entity_poly.type
_entity_poly.pdbx_seq_one_letter_code
_entity_poly.pdbx_strand_id
1 'polypeptide(L)'
;MTHQVKSFWIGWGSLIVAGGGAYYFAKQQINADRREKHLKRQQLQQQQYNMLYPESDPAGRPSAESSSDPAATRHTPQTEVNEKSKYEASAVYKRPDGDRFS
;
A
#
# COMPACT_ATOMS: atom_id res chain seq x y z
N MET A 1 -10.75 -19.52 -52.04
CA MET A 1 -11.74 -18.77 -51.24
C MET A 1 -11.33 -18.57 -49.77
N THR A 2 -10.03 -18.39 -49.44
CA THR A 2 -9.57 -18.28 -48.03
C THR A 2 -8.77 -16.99 -47.70
N HIS A 3 -8.66 -16.06 -48.66
CA HIS A 3 -7.92 -14.81 -48.45
C HIS A 3 -8.70 -13.76 -47.64
N GLN A 4 -10.03 -13.86 -47.62
CA GLN A 4 -10.89 -12.85 -46.97
C GLN A 4 -10.90 -12.92 -45.45
N VAL A 5 -10.68 -14.10 -44.87
CA VAL A 5 -10.67 -14.27 -43.41
C VAL A 5 -9.39 -13.69 -42.80
N LYS A 6 -8.25 -13.80 -43.51
CA LYS A 6 -6.95 -13.32 -43.02
C LYS A 6 -6.86 -11.79 -43.01
N SER A 7 -7.37 -11.13 -44.06
CA SER A 7 -7.43 -9.67 -44.14
C SER A 7 -8.37 -9.07 -43.08
N PHE A 8 -9.45 -9.76 -42.73
CA PHE A 8 -10.36 -9.36 -41.66
C PHE A 8 -9.65 -9.30 -40.30
N TRP A 9 -8.88 -10.33 -39.93
CA TRP A 9 -8.10 -10.35 -38.68
C TRP A 9 -7.04 -9.26 -38.61
N ILE A 10 -6.37 -8.98 -39.72
CA ILE A 10 -5.36 -7.92 -39.78
C ILE A 10 -6.01 -6.54 -39.61
N GLY A 11 -7.16 -6.29 -40.27
CA GLY A 11 -7.90 -5.03 -40.14
C GLY A 11 -8.40 -4.78 -38.71
N TRP A 12 -8.96 -5.81 -38.07
CA TRP A 12 -9.47 -5.70 -36.69
C TRP A 12 -8.35 -5.62 -35.66
N GLY A 13 -7.26 -6.39 -35.84
CA GLY A 13 -6.07 -6.30 -34.99
C GLY A 13 -5.45 -4.91 -35.01
N SER A 14 -5.39 -4.27 -36.18
CA SER A 14 -4.93 -2.88 -36.31
C SER A 14 -5.78 -1.89 -35.49
N LEU A 15 -7.10 -2.09 -35.43
CA LEU A 15 -8.00 -1.20 -34.69
C LEU A 15 -7.75 -1.26 -33.17
N ILE A 16 -7.53 -2.47 -32.64
CA ILE A 16 -7.22 -2.68 -31.21
C ILE A 16 -5.86 -2.08 -30.86
N VAL A 17 -4.85 -2.28 -31.71
CA VAL A 17 -3.51 -1.72 -31.48
C VAL A 17 -3.53 -0.19 -31.55
N ALA A 18 -4.26 0.40 -32.50
CA ALA A 18 -4.42 1.85 -32.59
C ALA A 18 -5.15 2.44 -31.36
N GLY A 19 -6.25 1.82 -30.93
CA GLY A 19 -7.00 2.26 -29.75
C GLY A 19 -6.25 2.05 -28.42
N GLY A 20 -5.62 0.88 -28.26
CA GLY A 20 -4.82 0.54 -27.08
C GLY A 20 -3.55 1.36 -26.97
N GLY A 21 -2.89 1.67 -28.09
CA GLY A 21 -1.73 2.55 -28.15
C GLY A 21 -2.07 3.98 -27.69
N ALA A 22 -3.18 4.55 -28.19
CA ALA A 22 -3.64 5.87 -27.76
C ALA A 22 -3.97 5.92 -26.25
N TYR A 23 -4.59 4.85 -25.72
CA TYR A 23 -4.89 4.74 -24.29
C TYR A 23 -3.63 4.66 -23.41
N TYR A 24 -2.60 3.94 -23.86
CA TYR A 24 -1.35 3.80 -23.13
C TYR A 24 -0.61 5.14 -23.02
N PHE A 25 -0.46 5.86 -24.15
CA PHE A 25 0.15 7.19 -24.15
C PHE A 25 -0.67 8.21 -23.34
N ALA A 26 -2.00 8.15 -23.39
CA ALA A 26 -2.86 9.02 -22.58
C ALA A 26 -2.74 8.76 -21.07
N LYS A 27 -2.46 7.52 -20.64
CA LYS A 27 -2.24 7.19 -19.22
C LYS A 27 -0.85 7.57 -18.71
N GLN A 28 0.15 7.59 -19.59
CA GLN A 28 1.53 7.90 -19.22
C GLN A 28 1.66 9.33 -18.64
N GLN A 29 1.03 10.29 -19.31
CA GLN A 29 0.97 11.70 -18.91
C GLN A 29 0.18 11.94 -17.60
N ILE A 30 -0.88 11.16 -17.36
CA ILE A 30 -1.69 11.26 -16.11
C ILE A 30 -0.93 10.71 -14.89
N ASN A 31 -0.10 9.68 -15.10
CA ASN A 31 0.68 9.07 -14.02
C ASN A 31 1.93 9.89 -13.67
N ALA A 32 2.54 10.57 -14.64
CA ALA A 32 3.66 11.48 -14.39
C ALA A 32 3.25 12.61 -13.44
N ASP A 33 2.16 13.31 -13.75
CA ASP A 33 1.63 14.41 -12.92
C ASP A 33 1.29 13.97 -11.48
N ARG A 34 0.72 12.77 -11.32
CA ARG A 34 0.42 12.23 -9.99
C ARG A 34 1.68 11.89 -9.21
N ARG A 35 2.71 11.35 -9.86
CA ARG A 35 4.00 11.06 -9.22
C ARG A 35 4.72 12.34 -8.83
N GLU A 36 4.75 13.37 -9.68
CA GLU A 36 5.39 14.65 -9.37
C GLU A 36 4.70 15.37 -8.21
N LYS A 37 3.36 15.41 -8.21
CA LYS A 37 2.61 15.97 -7.07
C LYS A 37 2.89 15.21 -5.77
N HIS A 38 3.02 13.89 -5.84
CA HIS A 38 3.35 13.07 -4.68
C HIS A 38 4.78 13.33 -4.18
N LEU A 39 5.76 13.36 -5.09
CA LEU A 39 7.16 13.68 -4.77
C LEU A 39 7.29 15.08 -4.17
N LYS A 40 6.64 16.09 -4.76
CA LYS A 40 6.66 17.46 -4.26
C LYS A 40 6.02 17.57 -2.87
N ARG A 41 4.92 16.87 -2.62
CA ARG A 41 4.30 16.79 -1.28
C ARG A 41 5.22 16.12 -0.27
N GLN A 42 5.87 15.02 -0.63
CA GLN A 42 6.84 14.35 0.24
C GLN A 42 8.04 15.25 0.56
N GLN A 43 8.60 15.93 -0.44
CA GLN A 43 9.72 16.86 -0.24
C GLN A 43 9.34 18.01 0.69
N LEU A 44 8.17 18.64 0.48
CA LEU A 44 7.68 19.70 1.36
C LEU A 44 7.46 19.19 2.79
N GLN A 45 6.88 18.00 2.94
CA GLN A 45 6.69 17.38 4.24
C GLN A 45 8.03 17.10 4.94
N GLN A 46 9.04 16.61 4.20
CA GLN A 46 10.38 16.39 4.73
C GLN A 46 11.07 17.71 5.11
N GLN A 47 10.94 18.76 4.30
CA GLN A 47 11.46 20.08 4.62
C GLN A 47 10.79 20.65 5.87
N GLN A 48 9.46 20.55 5.97
CA GLN A 48 8.71 20.96 7.16
C GLN A 48 9.13 20.15 8.39
N TYR A 49 9.31 18.84 8.26
CA TYR A 49 9.80 17.98 9.34
C TYR A 49 11.20 18.40 9.79
N ASN A 50 12.12 18.65 8.86
CA ASN A 50 13.48 19.06 9.15
C ASN A 50 13.57 20.47 9.78
N MET A 51 12.63 21.36 9.44
CA MET A 51 12.49 22.69 10.05
C MET A 51 11.89 22.63 11.46
N LEU A 52 10.91 21.73 11.67
CA LEU A 52 10.25 21.54 12.97
C LEU A 52 11.12 20.74 13.94
N TYR A 53 11.95 19.83 13.41
CA TYR A 53 12.85 18.95 14.14
C TYR A 53 14.25 19.00 13.52
N PRO A 54 15.02 20.07 13.76
CA PRO A 54 16.40 20.14 13.33
C PRO A 54 17.23 19.01 13.96
N GLU A 55 18.15 18.42 13.19
CA GLU A 55 18.98 17.25 13.56
C GLU A 55 19.75 17.41 14.89
N SER A 56 19.91 18.64 15.38
CA SER A 56 20.62 18.96 16.62
C SER A 56 19.85 18.68 17.91
N ASP A 57 18.56 18.32 17.84
CA ASP A 57 17.74 18.04 19.03
C ASP A 57 17.15 16.61 19.02
N PRO A 58 17.81 15.63 19.67
CA PRO A 58 17.34 14.25 19.71
C PRO A 58 16.04 14.07 20.53
N ALA A 59 15.67 15.03 21.38
CA ALA A 59 14.47 14.95 22.24
C ALA A 59 13.16 15.23 21.49
N GLY A 60 13.22 15.69 20.23
CA GLY A 60 12.05 15.96 19.39
C GLY A 60 11.61 14.79 18.51
N ARG A 61 12.37 13.69 18.47
CA ARG A 61 12.17 12.59 17.50
C ARG A 61 11.74 11.29 18.21
N PRO A 62 10.45 11.06 18.46
CA PRO A 62 9.98 9.83 19.12
C PRO A 62 10.35 8.54 18.37
N SER A 63 10.55 8.62 17.05
CA SER A 63 11.05 7.49 16.24
C SER A 63 12.57 7.27 16.32
N ALA A 64 13.36 8.28 16.70
CA ALA A 64 14.81 8.14 16.88
C ALA A 64 15.16 7.65 18.29
N GLU A 65 14.36 8.03 19.30
CA GLU A 65 14.47 7.52 20.67
C GLU A 65 14.23 6.00 20.73
N SER A 66 13.37 5.46 19.87
CA SER A 66 13.12 4.01 19.72
C SER A 66 14.36 3.20 19.29
N SER A 67 15.35 3.83 18.65
CA SER A 67 16.60 3.15 18.22
C SER A 67 17.72 3.28 19.26
N SER A 68 17.55 4.13 20.27
CA SER A 68 18.51 4.34 21.36
C SER A 68 17.97 3.69 22.63
N ASP A 69 17.96 2.36 22.67
CA ASP A 69 17.70 1.60 23.90
C ASP A 69 19.03 1.39 24.66
N PRO A 70 19.31 2.12 25.77
CA PRO A 70 20.51 1.90 26.57
C PRO A 70 20.40 0.71 27.53
N ALA A 71 19.33 -0.10 27.47
CA ALA A 71 19.23 -1.31 28.26
C ALA A 71 19.18 -2.53 27.34
N ALA A 72 20.25 -3.34 27.36
CA ALA A 72 20.15 -4.74 26.99
C ALA A 72 19.32 -5.50 28.04
N THR A 73 18.05 -5.13 28.21
CA THR A 73 17.07 -5.96 28.89
C THR A 73 16.78 -7.10 27.94
N ARG A 74 17.60 -8.14 28.11
CA ARG A 74 17.33 -9.52 27.75
C ARG A 74 15.87 -9.81 28.08
N HIS A 75 14.98 -9.69 27.08
CA HIS A 75 13.68 -10.32 27.11
C HIS A 75 13.94 -11.82 27.12
N THR A 76 14.13 -12.39 28.32
CA THR A 76 13.81 -13.78 28.52
C THR A 76 12.33 -13.91 28.19
N PRO A 77 11.91 -14.75 27.23
CA PRO A 77 10.51 -15.08 27.08
C PRO A 77 10.10 -15.85 28.34
N GLN A 78 9.68 -15.13 29.36
CA GLN A 78 9.12 -15.68 30.58
C GLN A 78 7.69 -16.08 30.22
N THR A 79 7.56 -17.32 29.74
CA THR A 79 6.36 -18.17 29.80
C THR A 79 5.02 -17.43 29.78
N GLU A 80 4.41 -17.36 28.59
CA GLU A 80 2.97 -17.54 28.36
C GLU A 80 2.01 -16.95 29.41
N VAL A 81 2.01 -15.63 29.58
CA VAL A 81 0.87 -14.95 30.21
C VAL A 81 -0.12 -14.60 29.11
N ASN A 82 -1.02 -15.55 28.83
CA ASN A 82 -2.21 -15.36 28.01
C ASN A 82 -3.22 -14.49 28.78
N GLU A 83 -2.85 -13.24 29.05
CA GLU A 83 -3.72 -12.27 29.72
C GLU A 83 -4.68 -11.67 28.70
N LYS A 84 -5.60 -12.50 28.20
CA LYS A 84 -6.80 -11.99 27.52
C LYS A 84 -7.54 -11.11 28.51
N SER A 85 -7.73 -9.84 28.15
CA SER A 85 -8.46 -8.90 28.99
C SER A 85 -9.90 -9.40 29.23
N LYS A 86 -10.54 -9.00 30.34
CA LYS A 86 -11.88 -9.46 30.76
C LYS A 86 -12.97 -9.38 29.67
N TYR A 87 -12.77 -8.51 28.68
CA TYR A 87 -13.73 -8.25 27.60
C TYR A 87 -13.29 -8.77 26.24
N GLU A 88 -12.13 -9.44 26.15
CA GLU A 88 -11.67 -10.01 24.90
C GLU A 88 -12.35 -11.35 24.64
N ALA A 89 -13.01 -11.48 23.49
CA ALA A 89 -13.67 -12.71 23.11
C ALA A 89 -12.62 -13.82 22.92
N SER A 90 -12.77 -14.91 23.69
CA SER A 90 -11.86 -16.06 23.60
C SER A 90 -11.92 -16.78 22.25
N ALA A 91 -13.04 -16.62 21.53
CA ALA A 91 -13.28 -17.15 20.20
C ALA A 91 -13.98 -16.10 19.31
N VAL A 92 -13.71 -16.17 18.00
CA VAL A 92 -14.37 -15.33 16.99
C VAL A 92 -15.85 -15.73 16.90
N TYR A 93 -16.75 -14.74 16.97
CA TYR A 93 -18.19 -14.97 16.83
C TYR A 93 -18.52 -15.61 15.47
N LYS A 94 -19.22 -16.74 15.50
CA LYS A 94 -19.77 -17.42 14.31
C LYS A 94 -21.30 -17.42 14.42
N ARG A 95 -21.98 -17.00 13.35
CA ARG A 95 -23.44 -17.10 13.28
C ARG A 95 -23.83 -18.58 13.12
N PRO A 96 -24.94 -19.04 13.72
CA PRO A 96 -25.48 -20.36 13.43
C PRO A 96 -25.79 -20.49 11.94
N ASP A 97 -25.40 -21.60 11.33
CA ASP A 97 -25.79 -21.90 9.96
C ASP A 97 -27.31 -22.12 9.94
N GLY A 98 -28.03 -21.15 9.35
CA GLY A 98 -29.47 -21.24 9.22
C GLY A 98 -29.84 -22.36 8.25
N ASP A 99 -30.72 -23.27 8.67
CA ASP A 99 -31.28 -24.28 7.78
C ASP A 99 -32.14 -23.59 6.73
N ARG A 100 -31.72 -23.67 5.47
CA ARG A 100 -32.41 -23.04 4.33
C ARG A 100 -33.44 -23.96 3.70
N PHE A 101 -33.73 -25.10 4.33
CA PHE A 101 -34.61 -26.13 3.78
C PHE A 101 -35.71 -26.56 4.77
N SER A 102 -36.34 -25.60 5.46
CA SER A 102 -37.66 -25.76 6.09
C SER A 102 -38.71 -24.91 5.38
#